data_AF-A0A2R6LHL5-F1
#
_entry.id   AF-A0A2R6LHL5-F1
#
_cell.length_a   1.000
_cell.length_b   1.000
_cell.length_c   1.000
_cell.angle_alpha   90.00
_cell.angle_beta   90.00
_cell.angle_gamma   90.00
#
_symmetry.space_group_name_H-M   'P 1'
#
loop_
_entity.id
_entity.type
_entity.pdbx_description
1 polymer ?
#
loop_
_entity_poly.entity_id
_entity_poly.type
_entity_poly.pdbx_seq_one_letter_code
_entity_poly.pdbx_strand_id
1 'polypeptide(L)'
;DDIDDQMFVTTQMYEEGKHTDHFDRYWREVIHGVEAELGLERSSPTDEKWFNDAYHDLFERNERAMGALLEDPGPETFAEAYCHYHLVIEGILAQTGYYGMQQSYSERSYPELPHLPGLYEGFTKIRQDEGRHVGFGMAKLKELVAEDGVDPHLLDETVNELLPLVNRIAANPEDQYIEDVGPDPSELQSFAADKHLERMEQITDAAEDVPGLESLTELKGVGD
;
A
#
# COMPACT_ATOMS: atom_id res chain seq x y z
N ASP A 1 -10.40 17.97 -14.28
CA ASP A 1 -10.10 19.40 -13.98
C ASP A 1 -11.03 19.99 -12.92
N ASP A 2 -11.29 19.26 -11.83
CA ASP A 2 -11.95 19.82 -10.65
C ASP A 2 -10.90 20.42 -9.72
N ILE A 3 -11.17 21.62 -9.19
CA ILE A 3 -10.30 22.28 -8.20
C ILE A 3 -10.30 21.51 -6.88
N ASP A 4 -11.40 20.86 -6.53
CA ASP A 4 -11.50 20.09 -5.29
C ASP A 4 -10.58 18.86 -5.34
N ASP A 5 -10.54 18.16 -6.48
CA ASP A 5 -9.61 17.05 -6.74
C ASP A 5 -8.15 17.52 -6.66
N GLN A 6 -7.81 18.66 -7.29
CA GLN A 6 -6.46 19.21 -7.24
C GLN A 6 -6.04 19.58 -5.81
N MET A 7 -6.95 20.19 -5.05
CA MET A 7 -6.70 20.52 -3.64
C MET A 7 -6.47 19.25 -2.82
N PHE A 8 -7.28 18.20 -3.02
CA PHE A 8 -7.06 16.91 -2.37
C PHE A 8 -5.69 16.32 -2.71
N VAL A 9 -5.35 16.21 -4.00
CA VAL A 9 -4.07 15.65 -4.44
C VAL A 9 -2.87 16.42 -3.87
N THR A 10 -2.97 17.74 -3.69
CA THR A 10 -1.87 18.49 -3.02
C THR A 10 -1.64 18.07 -1.58
N THR A 11 -2.70 17.68 -0.85
CA THR A 11 -2.57 17.16 0.52
C THR A 11 -1.96 15.76 0.52
N GLN A 12 -2.35 14.91 -0.42
CA GLN A 12 -1.76 13.59 -0.62
C GLN A 12 -0.26 13.68 -0.94
N MET A 13 0.14 14.55 -1.87
CA MET A 13 1.57 14.76 -2.18
C MET A 13 2.39 15.20 -0.95
N TYR A 14 1.80 16.04 -0.09
CA TYR A 14 2.43 16.40 1.18
C TYR A 14 2.50 15.20 2.13
N GLU A 15 1.47 14.37 2.17
CA GLU A 15 1.39 13.19 3.03
C GLU A 15 2.43 12.14 2.64
N GLU A 16 2.56 11.81 1.36
CA GLU A 16 3.62 10.92 0.84
C GLU A 16 5.03 11.44 1.13
N GLY A 17 5.21 12.77 1.07
CA GLY A 17 6.46 13.41 1.47
C GLY A 17 6.78 13.20 2.95
N LYS A 18 5.79 13.26 3.85
CA LYS A 18 5.98 12.95 5.27
C LYS A 18 6.27 11.47 5.50
N HIS A 19 5.61 10.56 4.76
CA HIS A 19 5.81 9.12 4.92
C HIS A 19 7.24 8.75 4.53
N THR A 20 7.72 9.31 3.41
CA THR A 20 9.12 9.18 2.98
C THR A 20 10.09 9.70 4.05
N ASP A 21 9.86 10.90 4.59
CA ASP A 21 10.69 11.46 5.67
C ASP A 21 10.67 10.59 6.93
N HIS A 22 9.52 10.00 7.28
CA HIS A 22 9.41 9.11 8.44
C HIS A 22 10.34 7.89 8.31
N PHE A 23 10.30 7.19 7.17
CA PHE A 23 11.14 6.01 6.96
C PHE A 23 12.62 6.36 6.81
N ASP A 24 12.96 7.44 6.09
CA ASP A 24 14.33 7.95 6.02
C ASP A 24 14.87 8.30 7.41
N ARG A 25 14.07 8.99 8.22
CA ARG A 25 14.43 9.34 9.59
C ARG A 25 14.62 8.09 10.46
N TYR A 26 13.73 7.11 10.37
CA TYR A 26 13.87 5.85 11.10
C TYR A 26 15.16 5.13 10.73
N TRP A 27 15.49 5.09 9.43
CA TRP A 27 16.73 4.48 8.96
C TRP A 27 17.98 5.21 9.47
N ARG A 28 17.99 6.55 9.40
CA ARG A 28 19.12 7.37 9.87
C ARG A 28 19.31 7.38 11.37
N GLU A 29 18.23 7.42 12.14
CA GLU A 29 18.30 7.59 13.61
C GLU A 29 18.35 6.24 14.34
N VAL A 30 17.72 5.19 13.81
CA VAL A 30 17.60 3.88 14.48
C VAL A 30 18.50 2.84 13.80
N ILE A 31 18.28 2.54 12.52
CA ILE A 31 19.00 1.45 11.83
C ILE A 31 20.50 1.74 11.78
N HIS A 32 20.91 2.93 11.32
CA HIS A 32 22.32 3.32 11.29
C HIS A 32 22.96 3.38 12.69
N GLY A 33 22.17 3.65 13.74
CA GLY A 33 22.63 3.60 15.12
C GLY A 33 22.99 2.18 15.55
N VAL A 34 22.10 1.23 15.27
CA VAL A 34 22.30 -0.21 15.58
C VAL A 34 23.43 -0.80 14.74
N GLU A 35 23.51 -0.47 13.44
CA GLU A 35 24.60 -0.91 12.57
C GLU A 35 25.96 -0.46 13.11
N ALA A 36 26.08 0.79 13.56
CA ALA A 36 27.31 1.30 14.13
C ALA A 36 27.68 0.61 15.45
N GLU A 37 26.70 0.34 16.32
CA GLU A 37 26.91 -0.38 17.58
C GLU A 37 27.39 -1.83 17.35
N LEU A 38 26.85 -2.50 16.34
CA LEU A 38 27.17 -3.89 16.01
C LEU A 38 28.36 -4.03 15.03
N GLY A 39 28.89 -2.92 14.50
CA GLY A 39 29.98 -2.92 13.53
C GLY A 39 29.59 -3.47 12.15
N LEU A 40 28.31 -3.31 11.77
CA LEU A 40 27.78 -3.74 10.47
C LEU A 40 28.09 -2.70 9.38
N GLU A 41 28.07 -3.15 8.12
CA GLU A 41 28.12 -2.23 6.98
C GLU A 41 26.85 -1.37 6.94
N ARG A 42 27.02 -0.09 6.60
CA ARG A 42 25.92 0.87 6.56
C ARG A 42 25.00 0.58 5.39
N SER A 43 23.74 0.24 5.66
CA SER A 43 22.74 -0.02 4.62
C SER A 43 22.02 1.24 4.16
N SER A 44 21.42 1.17 2.97
CA SER A 44 20.44 2.15 2.48
C SER A 44 19.04 1.53 2.45
N PRO A 45 17.97 2.29 2.76
CA PRO A 45 16.60 1.82 2.53
C PRO A 45 16.29 1.62 1.04
N THR A 46 17.14 2.14 0.15
CA THR A 46 17.01 2.03 -1.31
C THR A 46 17.98 1.01 -1.94
N ASP A 47 18.61 0.15 -1.14
CA ASP A 47 19.47 -0.90 -1.69
C ASP A 47 18.65 -1.92 -2.50
N GLU A 48 19.09 -2.26 -3.71
CA GLU A 48 18.41 -3.20 -4.62
C GLU A 48 18.10 -4.57 -3.99
N LYS A 49 18.88 -4.99 -2.99
CA LYS A 49 18.68 -6.26 -2.28
C LYS A 49 17.34 -6.35 -1.52
N TRP A 50 16.66 -5.22 -1.30
CA TRP A 50 15.35 -5.18 -0.64
C TRP A 50 14.18 -5.33 -1.61
N PHE A 51 14.43 -5.26 -2.92
CA PHE A 51 13.41 -5.26 -3.95
C PHE A 51 13.55 -6.51 -4.81
N ASN A 52 12.43 -7.19 -5.06
CA ASN A 52 12.41 -8.35 -5.96
C ASN A 52 11.85 -7.95 -7.33
N ASP A 53 11.98 -8.84 -8.32
CA ASP A 53 11.50 -8.59 -9.69
C ASP A 53 10.02 -8.20 -9.75
N ALA A 54 9.19 -8.74 -8.85
CA ALA A 54 7.77 -8.40 -8.79
C ALA A 54 7.53 -6.97 -8.30
N TYR A 55 8.34 -6.48 -7.36
CA TYR A 55 8.32 -5.08 -6.94
C TYR A 55 8.65 -4.17 -8.12
N HIS A 56 9.75 -4.44 -8.83
CA HIS A 56 10.14 -3.62 -9.98
C HIS A 56 9.09 -3.61 -11.08
N ASP A 57 8.53 -4.77 -11.46
CA ASP A 57 7.48 -4.85 -12.48
C ASP A 57 6.21 -4.09 -12.06
N LEU A 58 5.77 -4.22 -10.81
CA LEU A 58 4.60 -3.51 -10.31
C LEU A 58 4.77 -1.98 -10.38
N PHE A 59 5.90 -1.47 -9.88
CA PHE A 59 6.16 -0.03 -9.85
C PHE A 59 6.47 0.55 -11.25
N GLU A 60 7.10 -0.20 -12.15
CA GLU A 60 7.27 0.22 -13.55
C GLU A 60 5.91 0.36 -14.26
N ARG A 61 4.98 -0.59 -14.04
CA ARG A 61 3.63 -0.50 -14.62
C ARG A 61 2.84 0.67 -14.03
N ASN A 62 2.97 0.93 -12.73
CA ASN A 62 2.38 2.10 -12.10
C ASN A 62 2.92 3.41 -12.70
N GLU A 63 4.25 3.52 -12.88
CA GLU A 63 4.85 4.70 -13.52
C GLU A 63 4.31 4.89 -14.95
N ARG A 64 4.15 3.80 -15.70
CA ARG A 64 3.57 3.83 -17.05
C ARG A 64 2.11 4.28 -17.06
N ALA A 65 1.28 3.74 -16.15
CA ALA A 65 -0.13 4.10 -16.04
C ALA A 65 -0.32 5.57 -15.64
N MET A 66 0.43 6.04 -14.64
CA MET A 66 0.43 7.44 -14.22
C MET A 66 0.99 8.37 -15.31
N GLY A 67 2.03 7.93 -16.03
CA GLY A 67 2.62 8.67 -17.14
C GLY A 67 1.68 8.85 -18.34
N ALA A 68 0.83 7.86 -18.62
CA ALA A 68 -0.16 7.94 -19.71
C ALA A 68 -1.14 9.10 -19.55
N LEU A 69 -1.44 9.51 -18.31
CA LEU A 69 -2.29 10.68 -18.03
C LEU A 69 -1.73 12.00 -18.58
N LEU A 70 -0.41 12.08 -18.78
CA LEU A 70 0.22 13.28 -19.35
C LEU A 70 0.04 13.36 -20.88
N GLU A 71 -0.24 12.24 -21.53
CA GLU A 71 -0.35 12.12 -22.98
C GLU A 71 -1.81 12.04 -23.44
N ASP A 72 -2.63 11.22 -22.78
CA ASP A 72 -4.03 10.96 -23.12
C ASP A 72 -4.91 10.81 -21.86
N PRO A 73 -5.31 11.92 -21.21
CA PRO A 73 -6.09 11.89 -19.97
C PRO A 73 -7.58 11.56 -20.21
N GLY A 74 -7.87 10.36 -20.72
CA GLY A 74 -9.22 9.84 -20.91
C GLY A 74 -9.79 9.11 -19.68
N PRO A 75 -11.11 8.86 -19.61
CA PRO A 75 -11.74 8.16 -18.49
C PRO A 75 -11.14 6.78 -18.19
N GLU A 76 -10.89 5.97 -19.23
CA GLU A 76 -10.26 4.65 -19.08
C GLU A 76 -8.82 4.77 -18.58
N THR A 77 -8.05 5.75 -19.08
CA THR A 77 -6.67 6.00 -18.63
C THR A 77 -6.62 6.45 -17.16
N PHE A 78 -7.56 7.29 -16.73
CA PHE A 78 -7.73 7.63 -15.31
C PHE A 78 -8.10 6.41 -14.48
N ALA A 79 -9.01 5.56 -14.98
CA ALA A 79 -9.41 4.35 -14.26
C ALA A 79 -8.23 3.39 -14.06
N GLU A 80 -7.44 3.13 -15.11
CA GLU A 80 -6.22 2.33 -15.01
C GLU A 80 -5.24 2.92 -14.00
N ALA A 81 -4.94 4.23 -14.10
CA ALA A 81 -4.03 4.90 -13.19
C ALA A 81 -4.48 4.83 -11.72
N TYR A 82 -5.77 5.06 -11.45
CA TYR A 82 -6.32 4.93 -10.10
C TYR A 82 -6.35 3.49 -9.58
N CYS A 83 -6.57 2.49 -10.45
CA CYS A 83 -6.43 1.09 -10.09
C CYS A 83 -4.99 0.76 -9.68
N HIS A 84 -4.00 1.19 -10.46
CA HIS A 84 -2.59 0.98 -10.16
C HIS A 84 -2.18 1.62 -8.83
N TYR A 85 -2.45 2.91 -8.66
CA TYR A 85 -1.96 3.69 -7.54
C TYR A 85 -2.81 3.46 -6.27
N HIS A 86 -4.09 3.82 -6.32
CA HIS A 86 -4.94 3.86 -5.12
C HIS A 86 -5.44 2.49 -4.69
N LEU A 87 -5.80 1.61 -5.64
CA LEU A 87 -6.31 0.29 -5.25
C LEU A 87 -5.19 -0.68 -4.94
N VAL A 88 -4.24 -0.84 -5.87
CA VAL A 88 -3.24 -1.91 -5.76
C VAL A 88 -2.08 -1.50 -4.87
N ILE A 89 -1.41 -0.37 -5.15
CA ILE A 89 -0.25 0.05 -4.35
C ILE A 89 -0.69 0.45 -2.93
N GLU A 90 -1.59 1.42 -2.79
CA GLU A 90 -2.02 1.90 -1.46
C GLU A 90 -3.02 0.94 -0.80
N GLY A 91 -4.04 0.53 -1.54
CA GLY A 91 -5.18 -0.21 -1.01
C GLY A 91 -4.93 -1.68 -0.68
N ILE A 92 -3.94 -2.33 -1.30
CA ILE A 92 -3.63 -3.75 -1.12
C ILE A 92 -2.18 -3.95 -0.65
N LEU A 93 -1.19 -3.51 -1.43
CA LEU A 93 0.23 -3.77 -1.13
C LEU A 93 0.66 -3.08 0.16
N ALA A 94 0.44 -1.77 0.26
CA ALA A 94 0.84 -0.99 1.43
C ALA A 94 0.10 -1.48 2.69
N GLN A 95 -1.22 -1.72 2.61
CA GLN A 95 -1.99 -2.27 3.75
C GLN A 95 -1.46 -3.64 4.19
N THR A 96 -1.09 -4.52 3.26
CA THR A 96 -0.48 -5.83 3.59
C THR A 96 0.86 -5.65 4.29
N GLY A 97 1.72 -4.75 3.80
CA GLY A 97 3.00 -4.42 4.43
C GLY A 97 2.82 -3.85 5.83
N TYR A 98 1.87 -2.92 6.00
CA TYR A 98 1.57 -2.34 7.31
C TYR A 98 1.05 -3.38 8.30
N TYR A 99 0.17 -4.28 7.86
CA TYR A 99 -0.30 -5.39 8.67
C TYR A 99 0.87 -6.28 9.13
N GLY A 100 1.72 -6.73 8.21
CA GLY A 100 2.86 -7.57 8.55
C GLY A 100 3.82 -6.93 9.54
N MET A 101 4.15 -5.65 9.33
CA MET A 101 5.07 -4.91 10.19
C MET A 101 4.46 -4.60 11.57
N GLN A 102 3.20 -4.18 11.61
CA GLN A 102 2.53 -3.88 12.88
C GLN A 102 2.29 -5.14 13.70
N GLN A 103 1.98 -6.27 13.07
CA GLN A 103 1.93 -7.56 13.73
C GLN A 103 3.31 -7.94 14.29
N SER A 104 4.34 -7.92 13.44
CA SER A 104 5.71 -8.31 13.81
C SER A 104 6.25 -7.54 15.02
N TYR A 105 6.00 -6.24 15.08
CA TYR A 105 6.61 -5.37 16.07
C TYR A 105 5.62 -4.78 17.09
N SER A 106 4.46 -5.41 17.27
CA SER A 106 3.52 -5.07 18.36
C SER A 106 4.04 -5.54 19.72
N GLU A 107 3.37 -5.13 20.80
CA GLU A 107 3.70 -5.59 22.15
C GLU A 107 3.38 -7.09 22.37
N ARG A 108 2.41 -7.65 21.63
CA ARG A 108 1.77 -8.92 22.02
C ARG A 108 1.71 -10.01 20.95
N SER A 109 1.76 -9.67 19.66
CA SER A 109 1.48 -10.64 18.59
C SER A 109 2.59 -11.67 18.45
N TYR A 110 3.85 -11.22 18.44
CA TYR A 110 5.03 -12.09 18.30
C TYR A 110 6.04 -11.77 19.41
N PRO A 111 5.91 -12.38 20.61
CA PRO A 111 6.75 -12.05 21.77
C PRO A 111 8.25 -12.29 21.59
N GLU A 112 8.63 -13.09 20.59
CA GLU A 112 10.03 -13.35 20.22
C GLU A 112 10.64 -12.17 19.43
N LEU A 113 9.80 -11.31 18.83
CA LEU A 113 10.21 -10.08 18.16
C LEU A 113 10.20 -8.89 19.13
N PRO A 114 11.08 -7.90 18.92
CA PRO A 114 11.09 -6.71 19.76
C PRO A 114 9.86 -5.86 19.50
N HIS A 115 9.27 -5.33 20.56
CA HIS A 115 8.29 -4.25 20.44
C HIS A 115 9.00 -2.96 20.01
N LEU A 116 8.60 -2.39 18.86
CA LEU A 116 9.16 -1.16 18.29
C LEU A 116 8.09 -0.04 18.26
N PRO A 117 7.79 0.61 19.40
CA PRO A 117 6.62 1.50 19.52
C PRO A 117 6.66 2.69 18.56
N GLY A 118 7.84 3.27 18.32
CA GLY A 118 7.98 4.40 17.39
C GLY A 118 7.72 4.01 15.93
N LEU A 119 8.07 2.78 15.54
CA LEU A 119 7.79 2.24 14.21
C LEU A 119 6.30 1.89 14.08
N TYR A 120 5.75 1.23 15.09
CA TYR A 120 4.33 0.87 15.14
C TYR A 120 3.41 2.09 15.09
N GLU A 121 3.70 3.13 15.89
CA GLU A 121 2.94 4.40 15.86
C GLU A 121 3.10 5.13 14.52
N GLY A 122 4.29 5.07 13.91
CA GLY A 122 4.56 5.58 12.57
C GLY A 122 3.62 4.97 11.54
N PHE A 123 3.56 3.63 11.47
CA PHE A 123 2.63 2.92 10.61
C PHE A 123 1.16 3.27 10.90
N THR A 124 0.77 3.41 12.16
CA THR A 124 -0.61 3.80 12.52
C THR A 124 -0.97 5.17 11.94
N LYS A 125 -0.07 6.16 11.99
CA LYS A 125 -0.31 7.50 11.43
C LYS A 125 -0.33 7.50 9.92
N ILE A 126 0.59 6.78 9.28
CA ILE A 126 0.64 6.62 7.82
C ILE A 126 -0.68 6.02 7.33
N ARG A 127 -1.14 4.93 7.96
CA ARG A 127 -2.41 4.29 7.61
C ARG A 127 -3.63 5.22 7.70
N GLN A 128 -3.64 6.15 8.65
CA GLN A 128 -4.72 7.15 8.75
C GLN A 128 -4.75 8.09 7.53
N ASP A 129 -3.59 8.43 6.98
CA ASP A 129 -3.47 9.21 5.74
C ASP A 129 -3.93 8.37 4.54
N GLU A 130 -3.42 7.14 4.43
CA GLU A 130 -3.70 6.18 3.34
C GLU A 130 -5.19 5.86 3.17
N GLY A 131 -5.94 5.81 4.28
CA GLY A 131 -7.39 5.64 4.19
C GLY A 131 -8.09 6.75 3.40
N ARG A 132 -7.56 7.98 3.43
CA ARG A 132 -8.07 9.08 2.60
C ARG A 132 -7.63 8.93 1.15
N HIS A 133 -6.39 8.51 0.91
CA HIS A 133 -5.86 8.33 -0.44
C HIS A 133 -6.65 7.25 -1.21
N VAL A 134 -6.80 6.07 -0.59
CA VAL A 134 -7.61 4.96 -1.12
C VAL A 134 -9.06 5.39 -1.30
N GLY A 135 -9.63 6.10 -0.31
CA GLY A 135 -11.01 6.60 -0.38
C GLY A 135 -11.24 7.55 -1.55
N PHE A 136 -10.29 8.44 -1.83
CA PHE A 136 -10.32 9.33 -2.99
C PHE A 136 -10.28 8.53 -4.30
N GLY A 137 -9.33 7.61 -4.46
CA GLY A 137 -9.25 6.77 -5.66
C GLY A 137 -10.53 5.97 -5.91
N MET A 138 -11.10 5.39 -4.86
CA MET A 138 -12.37 4.68 -4.93
C MET A 138 -13.54 5.59 -5.35
N ALA A 139 -13.63 6.80 -4.80
CA ALA A 139 -14.66 7.75 -5.16
C ALA A 139 -14.56 8.15 -6.65
N LYS A 140 -13.34 8.43 -7.13
CA LYS A 140 -13.12 8.76 -8.54
C LYS A 140 -13.40 7.59 -9.48
N LEU A 141 -13.04 6.36 -9.10
CA LEU A 141 -13.36 5.18 -9.90
C LEU A 141 -14.88 4.95 -10.01
N LYS A 142 -15.63 5.17 -8.93
CA LYS A 142 -17.09 5.11 -8.97
C LYS A 142 -17.69 6.16 -9.90
N GLU A 143 -17.19 7.40 -9.84
CA GLU A 143 -17.59 8.48 -10.73
C GLU A 143 -17.32 8.12 -12.20
N LEU A 144 -16.11 7.63 -12.51
CA LEU A 144 -15.72 7.22 -13.87
C LEU A 144 -16.63 6.12 -14.43
N VAL A 145 -17.01 5.13 -13.60
CA VAL A 145 -17.93 4.07 -13.99
C VAL A 145 -19.36 4.59 -14.17
N ALA A 146 -19.85 5.38 -13.22
CA ALA A 146 -21.25 5.80 -13.17
C ALA A 146 -21.58 6.91 -14.17
N GLU A 147 -20.64 7.83 -14.39
CA GLU A 147 -20.87 9.08 -15.13
C GLU A 147 -20.12 9.12 -16.46
N ASP A 148 -18.89 8.59 -16.51
CA ASP A 148 -18.04 8.64 -17.71
C ASP A 148 -18.05 7.35 -18.54
N GLY A 149 -18.81 6.34 -18.11
CA GLY A 149 -19.08 5.13 -18.87
C GLY A 149 -17.90 4.16 -18.97
N VAL A 150 -16.94 4.24 -18.04
CA VAL A 150 -15.88 3.24 -17.93
C VAL A 150 -16.50 1.87 -17.60
N ASP A 151 -16.12 0.84 -18.35
CA ASP A 151 -16.58 -0.53 -18.09
C ASP A 151 -15.98 -1.03 -16.76
N PRO A 152 -16.80 -1.42 -15.76
CA PRO A 152 -16.30 -2.01 -14.52
C PRO A 152 -15.36 -3.22 -14.74
N HIS A 153 -15.50 -3.93 -15.86
CA HIS A 153 -14.59 -5.02 -16.21
C HIS A 153 -13.14 -4.56 -16.39
N LEU A 154 -12.89 -3.33 -16.85
CA LEU A 154 -11.53 -2.79 -16.96
C LEU A 154 -10.84 -2.74 -15.59
N LEU A 155 -11.58 -2.31 -14.56
CA LEU A 155 -11.06 -2.17 -13.20
C LEU A 155 -10.73 -3.56 -12.63
N ASP A 156 -11.64 -4.53 -12.81
CA ASP A 156 -11.43 -5.92 -12.38
C ASP A 156 -10.24 -6.56 -13.10
N GLU A 157 -10.14 -6.43 -14.43
CA GLU A 157 -9.02 -6.96 -15.22
C GLU A 157 -7.68 -6.36 -14.77
N THR A 158 -7.63 -5.04 -14.59
CA THR A 158 -6.42 -4.33 -14.14
C THR A 158 -5.98 -4.83 -12.76
N VAL A 159 -6.88 -4.88 -11.79
CA VAL A 159 -6.53 -5.31 -10.42
C VAL A 159 -6.13 -6.79 -10.40
N ASN A 160 -6.84 -7.66 -11.12
CA ASN A 160 -6.52 -9.09 -11.21
C ASN A 160 -5.17 -9.35 -11.90
N GLU A 161 -4.78 -8.51 -12.86
CA GLU A 161 -3.45 -8.62 -13.49
C GLU A 161 -2.32 -8.29 -12.50
N LEU A 162 -2.54 -7.34 -11.60
CA LEU A 162 -1.51 -6.84 -10.67
C LEU A 162 -1.42 -7.64 -9.36
N LEU A 163 -2.52 -8.26 -8.92
CA LEU A 163 -2.56 -9.00 -7.65
C LEU A 163 -1.47 -10.11 -7.54
N PRO A 164 -1.14 -10.87 -8.59
CA PRO A 164 -0.03 -11.82 -8.55
C PRO A 164 1.33 -11.19 -8.25
N LEU A 165 1.56 -9.92 -8.63
CA LEU A 165 2.77 -9.19 -8.28
C LEU A 165 2.79 -8.87 -6.79
N VAL A 166 1.69 -8.36 -6.24
CA VAL A 166 1.55 -8.10 -4.80
C VAL A 166 1.84 -9.34 -3.98
N ASN A 167 1.28 -10.50 -4.37
CA ASN A 167 1.52 -11.77 -3.68
C ASN A 167 3.00 -12.20 -3.70
N ARG A 168 3.71 -11.97 -4.81
CA ARG A 168 5.15 -12.25 -4.91
C ARG A 168 6.01 -11.27 -4.11
N ILE A 169 5.53 -10.03 -3.91
CA ILE A 169 6.18 -9.05 -3.04
C ILE A 169 6.00 -9.45 -1.56
N ALA A 170 4.76 -9.78 -1.15
CA ALA A 170 4.45 -10.10 0.24
C ALA A 170 5.03 -11.44 0.73
N ALA A 171 5.22 -12.39 -0.18
CA ALA A 171 5.65 -13.74 0.13
C ALA A 171 6.64 -14.22 -0.93
N ASN A 172 7.82 -13.61 -0.94
CA ASN A 172 8.87 -13.95 -1.88
C ASN A 172 9.44 -15.35 -1.55
N PRO A 173 9.34 -16.33 -2.46
CA PRO A 173 9.82 -17.69 -2.20
C PRO A 173 11.35 -17.79 -2.10
N GLU A 174 12.08 -16.76 -2.53
CA GLU A 174 13.53 -16.70 -2.44
C GLU A 174 14.03 -16.15 -1.09
N ASP A 175 13.13 -15.56 -0.29
CA ASP A 175 13.48 -15.02 1.02
C ASP A 175 13.81 -16.17 1.98
N GLN A 176 15.03 -16.14 2.51
CA GLN A 176 15.45 -17.00 3.60
C GLN A 176 15.08 -16.29 4.91
N TYR A 177 13.86 -16.52 5.40
CA TYR A 177 13.47 -16.06 6.73
C TYR A 177 14.47 -16.63 7.75
N ILE A 178 15.14 -15.74 8.48
CA ILE A 178 16.27 -16.12 9.35
C ILE A 178 15.78 -17.04 10.49
N GLU A 179 14.50 -16.95 10.88
CA GLU A 179 13.76 -17.90 11.71
C GLU A 179 12.25 -17.79 11.35
N ASP A 180 11.43 -18.83 11.59
CA ASP A 180 9.95 -18.80 11.46
C ASP A 180 9.31 -17.91 12.55
N VAL A 181 9.68 -16.64 12.60
CA VAL A 181 9.28 -15.69 13.64
C VAL A 181 8.65 -14.45 12.98
N GLY A 182 7.38 -14.21 13.29
CA GLY A 182 6.55 -13.17 12.66
C GLY A 182 5.34 -13.76 11.92
N PRO A 183 4.56 -12.91 11.23
CA PRO A 183 3.44 -13.36 10.39
C PRO A 183 3.89 -14.32 9.31
N ASP A 184 3.11 -15.39 9.11
CA ASP A 184 3.40 -16.37 8.08
C ASP A 184 3.17 -15.75 6.69
N PRO A 185 4.00 -16.04 5.67
CA PRO A 185 3.78 -15.53 4.31
C PRO A 185 2.38 -15.82 3.75
N SER A 186 1.77 -16.96 4.10
CA SER A 186 0.40 -17.31 3.71
C SER A 186 -0.66 -16.46 4.41
N GLU A 187 -0.37 -15.95 5.62
CA GLU A 187 -1.22 -14.98 6.32
C GLU A 187 -1.23 -13.65 5.58
N LEU A 188 -0.06 -13.16 5.15
CA LEU A 188 0.04 -11.93 4.36
C LEU A 188 -0.64 -12.05 2.99
N GLN A 189 -0.48 -13.19 2.31
CA GLN A 189 -1.20 -13.47 1.05
C GLN A 189 -2.72 -13.50 1.25
N SER A 190 -3.19 -14.13 2.33
CA SER A 190 -4.62 -14.20 2.66
C SER A 190 -5.17 -12.79 2.92
N PHE A 191 -4.44 -11.98 3.70
CA PHE A 191 -4.79 -10.61 3.98
C PHE A 191 -4.86 -9.75 2.69
N ALA A 192 -3.88 -9.89 1.79
CA ALA A 192 -3.90 -9.19 0.50
C ALA A 192 -5.11 -9.59 -0.36
N ALA A 193 -5.44 -10.88 -0.39
CA ALA A 193 -6.61 -11.39 -1.11
C ALA A 193 -7.92 -10.85 -0.52
N ASP A 194 -8.05 -10.81 0.81
CA ASP A 194 -9.21 -10.23 1.48
C ASP A 194 -9.36 -8.73 1.16
N LYS A 195 -8.27 -7.97 1.17
CA LYS A 195 -8.30 -6.55 0.76
C LYS A 195 -8.69 -6.36 -0.69
N HIS A 196 -8.19 -7.20 -1.59
CA HIS A 196 -8.64 -7.19 -2.97
C HIS A 196 -10.16 -7.40 -3.09
N LEU A 197 -10.71 -8.43 -2.44
CA LEU A 197 -12.14 -8.72 -2.47
C LEU A 197 -12.97 -7.57 -1.92
N GLU A 198 -12.58 -7.00 -0.77
CA GLU A 198 -13.22 -5.82 -0.18
C GLU A 198 -13.26 -4.65 -1.17
N ARG A 199 -12.15 -4.35 -1.86
CA ARG A 199 -12.09 -3.22 -2.81
C ARG A 199 -12.96 -3.45 -4.04
N MET A 200 -12.96 -4.67 -4.58
CA MET A 200 -13.78 -4.99 -5.75
C MET A 200 -15.27 -4.96 -5.45
N GLU A 201 -15.70 -5.48 -4.30
CA GLU A 201 -17.09 -5.37 -3.84
C GLU A 201 -17.51 -3.91 -3.77
N GLN A 202 -16.70 -3.08 -3.11
CA GLN A 202 -16.99 -1.66 -2.89
C GLN A 202 -17.07 -0.86 -4.20
N ILE A 203 -16.35 -1.24 -5.25
CA ILE A 203 -16.35 -0.53 -6.55
C ILE A 203 -17.50 -0.98 -7.45
N THR A 204 -17.81 -2.28 -7.43
CA THR A 204 -18.78 -2.88 -8.36
C THR A 204 -20.23 -2.71 -7.91
N ASP A 205 -20.48 -2.58 -6.61
CA ASP A 205 -21.81 -2.22 -6.11
C ASP A 205 -22.02 -0.70 -6.16
N ALA A 206 -22.61 -0.23 -7.27
CA ALA A 206 -22.97 1.17 -7.49
C ALA A 206 -23.94 1.75 -6.43
N ALA A 207 -24.59 0.92 -5.61
CA ALA A 207 -25.46 1.35 -4.53
C ALA A 207 -24.76 1.43 -3.17
N GLU A 208 -23.54 0.89 -3.04
CA GLU A 208 -22.78 0.96 -1.80
C GLU A 208 -22.02 2.29 -1.72
N ASP A 209 -22.06 2.97 -0.57
CA ASP A 209 -21.26 4.17 -0.34
C ASP A 209 -19.77 3.80 -0.23
N VAL A 210 -18.86 4.72 -0.57
CA VAL A 210 -17.44 4.53 -0.24
C VAL A 210 -17.32 4.39 1.29
N PRO A 211 -16.62 3.36 1.81
CA PRO A 211 -16.53 3.15 3.24
C PRO A 211 -15.94 4.37 3.95
N GLY A 212 -16.41 4.65 5.16
CA GLY A 212 -15.85 5.71 6.00
C GLY A 212 -14.37 5.45 6.33
N LEU A 213 -13.64 6.52 6.60
CA LEU A 213 -12.19 6.48 6.89
C LEU A 213 -11.82 5.44 7.96
N GLU A 214 -12.62 5.31 9.01
CA GLU A 214 -12.38 4.32 10.08
C GLU A 214 -12.40 2.88 9.54
N SER A 215 -13.28 2.57 8.58
CA SER A 215 -13.35 1.23 7.97
C SER A 215 -12.20 0.97 7.01
N LEU A 216 -11.77 1.98 6.23
CA LEU A 216 -10.63 1.85 5.32
C LEU A 216 -9.31 1.68 6.07
N THR A 217 -9.26 2.16 7.32
CA THR A 217 -8.07 2.16 8.19
C THR A 217 -8.17 1.17 9.34
N GLU A 218 -9.13 0.24 9.33
CA GLU A 218 -9.21 -0.81 10.34
C GLU A 218 -8.35 -2.02 9.93
N LEU A 219 -7.42 -2.44 10.79
CA LEU A 219 -6.76 -3.74 10.69
C LEU A 219 -7.36 -4.67 11.73
N LYS A 220 -8.26 -5.55 11.29
CA LYS A 220 -8.80 -6.60 12.15
C LYS A 220 -7.65 -7.49 12.64
N GLY A 221 -7.56 -7.68 13.95
CA GLY A 221 -6.52 -8.51 14.57
C GLY A 221 -5.23 -7.78 14.96
N VAL A 222 -5.09 -6.49 14.63
CA VAL A 222 -4.01 -5.63 15.14
C VAL A 222 -4.57 -4.85 16.33
N GLY A 223 -4.15 -5.17 17.55
CA GLY A 223 -4.55 -4.47 18.76
C GLY A 223 -3.44 -4.46 19.80
N ASP A 224 -3.36 -3.36 20.57
CA ASP A 224 -2.46 -3.23 21.72
C ASP A 224 -2.74 -4.27 22.80
#